data_AF-A0A955KPG4-F1
#
_entry.id   AF-A0A955KPG4-F1
#
_cell.length_a   1.000
_cell.length_b   1.000
_cell.length_c   1.000
_cell.angle_alpha   90.00
_cell.angle_beta   90.00
_cell.angle_gamma   90.00
#
_symmetry.space_group_name_H-M   'P 1'
#
loop_
_entity.id
_entity.type
_entity.pdbx_description
1 polymer ?
#
loop_
_entity_poly.entity_id
_entity_poly.type
_entity_poly.pdbx_seq_one_letter_code
_entity_poly.pdbx_strand_id
1 'polypeptide(L)'
;LSDDVAFRFSEKSWSAWPLTVEQYLEWIQVYSEDEIVNLFMDFETFGEHQWEDTGIFTFFADFVTAFRSKKWNSFITPTQVFTPVCDRKIKKKCLDKAKLDTYDVPDPISWADVDRDITAWRDNAYQLDTLRIMYELEEEVLSSHNTQLISDWRRLQTSDHFYYMCTKWAADGDVHAYFSPYENPHEAYRRFTIALADLTERLQ
;
A
#
# COMPACT_ATOMS: atom_id res chain seq x y z
N LEU A 1 -11.54 7.17 6.27
CA LEU A 1 -10.50 8.18 6.57
C LEU A 1 -9.41 8.19 5.51
N SER A 2 -8.58 7.13 5.38
CA SER A 2 -7.56 7.04 4.31
C SER A 2 -8.12 7.27 2.91
N ASP A 3 -9.10 6.47 2.49
CA ASP A 3 -9.69 6.55 1.14
C ASP A 3 -10.33 7.91 0.84
N ASP A 4 -10.79 8.61 1.88
CA ASP A 4 -11.43 9.92 1.74
C ASP A 4 -10.42 10.98 1.28
N VAL A 5 -9.16 10.83 1.68
CA VAL A 5 -8.04 11.69 1.25
C VAL A 5 -7.38 11.13 0.00
N ALA A 6 -7.11 9.81 -0.05
CA ALA A 6 -6.37 9.17 -1.13
C ALA A 6 -7.15 9.16 -2.46
N PHE A 7 -8.45 8.82 -2.42
CA PHE A 7 -9.25 8.59 -3.63
C PHE A 7 -10.34 9.64 -3.82
N ARG A 8 -11.04 10.05 -2.75
CA ARG A 8 -12.27 10.86 -2.87
C ARG A 8 -12.07 12.37 -2.76
N PHE A 9 -10.86 12.83 -2.44
CA PHE A 9 -10.62 14.24 -2.09
C PHE A 9 -11.02 15.22 -3.21
N SER A 10 -10.78 14.86 -4.47
CA SER A 10 -11.17 15.65 -5.65
C SER A 10 -12.47 15.19 -6.32
N GLU A 11 -13.14 14.17 -5.76
CA GLU A 11 -14.32 13.54 -6.35
C GLU A 11 -15.58 14.39 -6.14
N LYS A 12 -15.92 15.23 -7.11
CA LYS A 12 -17.05 16.18 -7.02
C LYS A 12 -18.43 15.51 -6.88
N SER A 13 -18.57 14.25 -7.28
CA SER A 13 -19.82 13.51 -7.11
C SER A 13 -20.00 12.95 -5.69
N TRP A 14 -18.94 12.92 -4.88
CA TRP A 14 -19.00 12.43 -3.52
C TRP A 14 -19.77 13.40 -2.62
N SER A 15 -20.67 12.87 -1.80
CA SER A 15 -21.59 13.67 -0.97
C SER A 15 -20.89 14.54 0.09
N ALA A 16 -19.63 14.23 0.43
CA ALA A 16 -18.83 15.02 1.35
C ALA A 16 -17.82 15.94 0.63
N TRP A 17 -17.88 16.05 -0.69
CA TRP A 17 -17.05 17.00 -1.43
C TRP A 17 -17.64 18.43 -1.35
N PRO A 18 -16.80 19.46 -1.11
CA PRO A 18 -15.37 19.38 -0.82
C PRO A 18 -15.09 18.93 0.62
N LEU A 19 -14.08 18.07 0.81
CA LEU A 19 -13.66 17.63 2.13
C LEU A 19 -13.00 18.78 2.89
N THR A 20 -13.56 19.18 4.02
CA THR A 20 -13.00 20.26 4.86
C THR A 20 -12.23 19.71 6.06
N VAL A 21 -11.33 20.55 6.61
CA VAL A 21 -10.55 20.21 7.80
C VAL A 21 -11.46 19.95 9.00
N GLU A 22 -12.51 20.77 9.17
CA GLU A 22 -13.49 20.63 10.24
C GLU A 22 -14.20 19.27 10.18
N GLN A 23 -14.69 18.91 8.98
CA GLN A 23 -15.37 17.64 8.77
C GLN A 23 -14.45 16.44 9.03
N TYR A 24 -13.23 16.49 8.50
CA TYR A 24 -12.26 15.40 8.69
C TYR A 24 -11.83 15.26 10.17
N LEU A 25 -11.71 16.39 10.89
CA LEU A 25 -11.45 16.40 12.32
C LEU A 25 -12.61 15.84 13.14
N GLU A 26 -13.86 16.14 12.78
CA GLU A 26 -15.04 15.57 13.42
C GLU A 26 -15.05 14.05 13.29
N TRP A 27 -14.72 13.51 12.10
CA TRP A 27 -14.62 12.07 11.89
C TRP A 27 -13.50 11.41 12.68
N ILE A 28 -12.39 12.11 12.94
CA ILE A 28 -11.28 11.57 13.75
C ILE A 28 -11.55 11.72 15.25
N GLN A 29 -12.30 12.74 15.68
CA GLN A 29 -12.57 12.99 17.10
C GLN A 29 -13.57 12.01 17.73
N VAL A 30 -14.14 11.08 16.95
CA VAL A 30 -14.95 9.97 17.47
C VAL A 30 -14.11 8.95 18.26
N TYR A 31 -12.81 8.89 18.00
CA TYR A 31 -11.87 8.01 18.71
C TYR A 31 -11.40 8.64 20.02
N SER A 32 -11.10 7.80 21.00
CA SER A 32 -10.64 8.19 22.33
C SER A 32 -9.15 8.58 22.37
N GLU A 33 -8.74 9.26 23.45
CA GLU A 33 -7.34 9.71 23.62
C GLU A 33 -6.32 8.58 23.74
N ASP A 34 -6.76 7.39 24.13
CA ASP A 34 -5.94 6.20 24.26
C ASP A 34 -5.82 5.39 22.95
N GLU A 35 -6.62 5.73 21.93
CA GLU A 35 -6.61 5.03 20.65
C GLU A 35 -5.55 5.57 19.69
N ILE A 36 -5.10 4.71 18.78
CA ILE A 36 -4.14 5.03 17.72
C ILE A 36 -4.84 4.89 16.39
N VAL A 37 -4.99 6.00 15.68
CA VAL A 37 -5.58 6.04 14.34
C VAL A 37 -4.44 6.03 13.34
N ASN A 38 -4.40 5.01 12.49
CA ASN A 38 -3.46 4.92 11.37
C ASN A 38 -4.17 5.38 10.09
N LEU A 39 -3.52 6.27 9.34
CA LEU A 39 -3.93 6.67 8.00
C LEU A 39 -2.92 6.10 7.01
N PHE A 40 -3.28 4.99 6.38
CA PHE A 40 -2.48 4.34 5.34
C PHE A 40 -2.88 4.89 3.97
N MET A 41 -1.96 5.56 3.30
CA MET A 41 -2.15 6.17 1.99
C MET A 41 -0.81 6.07 1.24
N ASP A 42 -0.85 5.92 -0.07
CA ASP A 42 0.36 6.00 -0.89
C ASP A 42 0.97 7.39 -0.81
N PHE A 43 2.30 7.46 -0.94
CA PHE A 43 3.00 8.74 -0.86
C PHE A 43 2.55 9.68 -1.99
N GLU A 44 2.30 9.09 -3.15
CA GLU A 44 1.80 9.67 -4.40
C GLU A 44 0.39 10.27 -4.25
N THR A 45 -0.31 10.01 -3.13
CA THR A 45 -1.56 10.70 -2.79
C THR A 45 -1.42 12.22 -2.90
N PHE A 46 -0.29 12.77 -2.44
CA PHE A 46 -0.06 14.21 -2.39
C PHE A 46 0.77 14.66 -3.60
N GLY A 47 0.11 15.22 -4.62
CA GLY A 47 0.74 15.81 -5.80
C GLY A 47 0.66 14.96 -7.07
N GLU A 48 0.24 13.70 -6.99
CA GLU A 48 0.05 12.83 -8.16
C GLU A 48 -1.39 12.29 -8.26
N HIS A 49 -1.89 11.58 -7.24
CA HIS A 49 -3.30 11.15 -7.23
C HIS A 49 -4.24 12.33 -6.96
N GLN A 50 -3.85 13.20 -6.02
CA GLN A 50 -4.52 14.48 -5.77
C GLN A 50 -3.55 15.60 -6.15
N TRP A 51 -3.88 16.34 -7.22
CA TRP A 51 -3.03 17.39 -7.77
C TRP A 51 -3.00 18.63 -6.87
N GLU A 52 -1.94 19.44 -6.94
CA GLU A 52 -1.80 20.65 -6.12
C GLU A 52 -3.02 21.59 -6.23
N ASP A 53 -3.54 21.80 -7.44
CA ASP A 53 -4.69 22.67 -7.73
C ASP A 53 -6.00 22.22 -7.07
N THR A 54 -6.06 20.98 -6.57
CA THR A 54 -7.19 20.50 -5.76
C THR A 54 -7.19 21.08 -4.34
N GLY A 55 -6.08 21.68 -3.91
CA GLY A 55 -5.88 22.22 -2.56
C GLY A 55 -5.42 21.18 -1.53
N ILE A 56 -5.05 19.97 -1.94
CA ILE A 56 -4.67 18.86 -1.05
C ILE A 56 -3.56 19.24 -0.06
N PHE A 57 -2.55 19.98 -0.49
CA PHE A 57 -1.44 20.39 0.37
C PHE A 57 -1.89 21.38 1.45
N THR A 58 -2.72 22.36 1.08
CA THR A 58 -3.30 23.33 2.03
C THR A 58 -4.19 22.61 3.03
N PHE A 59 -5.09 21.74 2.56
CA PHE A 59 -5.94 20.91 3.41
C PHE A 59 -5.12 20.12 4.42
N PHE A 60 -4.07 19.41 3.99
CA PHE A 60 -3.26 18.58 4.88
C PHE A 60 -2.48 19.40 5.90
N ALA A 61 -1.91 20.54 5.49
CA ALA A 61 -1.20 21.46 6.40
C ALA A 61 -2.14 22.05 7.47
N ASP A 62 -3.33 22.47 7.07
CA ASP A 62 -4.34 23.02 7.96
C ASP A 62 -4.90 21.93 8.90
N PHE A 63 -5.14 20.72 8.37
CA PHE A 63 -5.52 19.57 9.16
C PHE A 63 -4.49 19.24 10.24
N VAL A 64 -3.20 19.14 9.90
CA VAL A 64 -2.14 18.87 10.87
C VAL A 64 -2.09 19.95 11.95
N THR A 65 -2.24 21.22 11.56
CA THR A 65 -2.25 22.36 12.48
C THR A 65 -3.45 22.29 13.44
N ALA A 66 -4.65 22.11 12.89
CA ALA A 66 -5.88 22.06 13.65
C ALA A 66 -5.96 20.81 14.54
N PHE A 67 -5.48 19.65 14.06
CA PHE A 67 -5.39 18.42 14.85
C PHE A 67 -4.51 18.63 16.08
N ARG A 68 -3.32 19.24 15.93
CA ARG A 68 -2.39 19.51 17.04
C ARG A 68 -2.85 20.60 18.01
N SER A 69 -3.83 21.42 17.64
CA SER A 69 -4.38 22.45 18.54
C SER A 69 -5.12 21.85 19.76
N LYS A 70 -5.57 20.59 19.66
CA LYS A 70 -6.23 19.87 20.75
C LYS A 70 -5.18 19.23 21.66
N LYS A 71 -5.34 19.38 22.98
CA LYS A 71 -4.33 19.01 23.99
C LYS A 71 -3.89 17.54 23.99
N TRP A 72 -4.77 16.62 23.58
CA TRP A 72 -4.52 15.17 23.63
C TRP A 72 -4.13 14.57 22.26
N ASN A 73 -4.24 15.35 21.18
CA ASN A 73 -3.88 14.91 19.84
C ASN A 73 -2.36 14.96 19.66
N SER A 74 -1.79 13.88 19.13
CA SER A 74 -0.36 13.78 18.84
C SER A 74 -0.11 12.90 17.62
N PHE A 75 0.92 13.25 16.86
CA PHE A 75 1.50 12.39 15.84
C PHE A 75 2.68 11.65 16.45
N ILE A 76 2.71 10.33 16.28
CA ILE A 76 3.75 9.45 16.80
C ILE A 76 4.20 8.51 15.68
N THR A 77 5.48 8.16 15.69
CA THR A 77 6.01 7.15 14.77
C THR A 77 5.63 5.74 15.24
N PRO A 78 5.59 4.74 14.34
CA PRO A 78 5.36 3.35 14.74
C PRO A 78 6.30 2.87 15.85
N THR A 79 7.57 3.30 15.84
CA THR A 79 8.52 2.98 16.92
C THR A 79 8.12 3.59 18.26
N GLN A 80 7.62 4.84 18.27
CA GLN A 80 7.20 5.52 19.49
C GLN A 80 5.96 4.89 20.13
N VAL A 81 5.07 4.27 19.33
CA VAL A 81 3.89 3.55 19.84
C VAL A 81 4.28 2.48 20.88
N PHE A 82 5.34 1.74 20.60
CA PHE A 82 5.79 0.59 21.41
C PHE A 82 6.96 0.92 22.35
N THR A 83 7.45 2.17 22.33
CA THR A 83 8.52 2.59 23.22
C THR A 83 7.91 3.34 24.40
N PRO A 84 8.04 2.85 25.65
CA PRO A 84 7.67 3.62 26.83
C PRO A 84 8.47 4.92 26.84
N VAL A 85 7.82 6.05 26.60
CA VAL A 85 8.57 7.26 26.27
C VAL A 85 9.15 7.91 27.54
N CYS A 86 10.50 7.98 27.59
CA CYS A 86 11.29 8.86 28.45
C CYS A 86 11.14 10.37 28.11
N ASP A 87 10.33 10.73 27.12
CA ASP A 87 10.01 12.11 26.76
C ASP A 87 8.78 12.60 27.52
N ARG A 88 9.03 13.41 28.55
CA ARG A 88 8.00 14.05 29.40
C ARG A 88 6.99 14.90 28.62
N LYS A 89 7.20 15.13 27.32
CA LYS A 89 6.31 15.88 26.43
C LYS A 89 5.21 15.03 25.79
N ILE A 90 5.42 13.72 25.62
CA ILE A 90 4.43 12.82 25.04
C ILE A 90 3.62 12.21 26.19
N LYS A 91 2.50 12.87 26.53
CA LYS A 91 1.58 12.43 27.60
C LYS A 91 0.65 11.29 27.16
N LYS A 92 1.07 10.45 26.21
CA LYS A 92 0.23 9.38 25.68
C LYS A 92 0.66 8.04 26.28
N LYS A 93 -0.31 7.18 26.58
CA LYS A 93 -0.08 5.82 27.05
C LYS A 93 0.55 5.00 25.92
N CYS A 94 1.80 4.60 26.09
CA CYS A 94 2.44 3.66 25.16
C CYS A 94 1.72 2.31 25.20
N LEU A 95 1.67 1.62 24.07
CA LEU A 95 1.11 0.27 24.04
C LEU A 95 2.07 -0.68 24.74
N ASP A 96 1.56 -1.38 25.74
CA ASP A 96 2.28 -2.48 26.39
C ASP A 96 2.14 -3.72 25.51
N LYS A 97 3.21 -4.05 24.78
CA LYS A 97 3.21 -5.20 23.86
C LYS A 97 2.80 -6.51 24.54
N ALA A 98 3.08 -6.67 25.84
CA ALA A 98 2.71 -7.86 26.60
C ALA A 98 1.21 -7.93 26.96
N LYS A 99 0.47 -6.84 26.78
CA LYS A 99 -0.98 -6.74 27.03
C LYS A 99 -1.81 -6.68 25.75
N LEU A 100 -1.18 -6.71 24.59
CA LEU A 100 -1.92 -6.77 23.33
C LEU A 100 -2.49 -8.17 23.14
N ASP A 101 -3.73 -8.22 22.69
CA ASP A 101 -4.36 -9.48 22.29
C ASP A 101 -3.65 -10.08 21.08
N THR A 102 -3.77 -11.41 20.94
CA THR A 102 -3.30 -12.08 19.72
C THR A 102 -4.27 -11.77 18.59
N TYR A 103 -3.78 -11.09 17.56
CA TYR A 103 -4.48 -10.97 16.28
C TYR A 103 -4.09 -12.15 15.40
N ASP A 104 -5.05 -13.01 15.08
CA ASP A 104 -4.86 -14.19 14.25
C ASP A 104 -5.49 -13.98 12.87
N VAL A 105 -4.77 -14.40 11.83
CA VAL A 105 -5.12 -14.22 10.42
C VAL A 105 -4.89 -15.56 9.72
N PRO A 106 -5.89 -16.45 9.69
CA PRO A 106 -5.71 -17.82 9.23
C PRO A 106 -5.44 -17.92 7.72
N ASP A 107 -5.93 -16.95 6.94
CA ASP A 107 -5.77 -16.87 5.50
C ASP A 107 -5.05 -15.57 5.10
N PRO A 108 -4.16 -15.57 4.10
CA PRO A 108 -3.50 -14.36 3.64
C PRO A 108 -4.49 -13.28 3.20
N ILE A 109 -4.36 -12.07 3.77
CA ILE A 109 -5.15 -10.90 3.42
C ILE A 109 -4.27 -9.82 2.81
N SER A 110 -4.90 -8.86 2.14
CA SER A 110 -4.22 -7.65 1.67
C SER A 110 -5.11 -6.42 1.85
N TRP A 111 -4.51 -5.26 1.64
CA TRP A 111 -5.25 -4.01 1.56
C TRP A 111 -5.78 -3.69 0.15
N ALA A 112 -5.56 -4.56 -0.84
CA ALA A 112 -5.95 -4.29 -2.22
C ALA A 112 -7.39 -4.73 -2.50
N ASP A 113 -8.01 -4.01 -3.43
CA ASP A 113 -9.35 -4.26 -3.97
C ASP A 113 -10.43 -4.41 -2.87
N VAL A 114 -11.66 -4.73 -3.29
CA VAL A 114 -12.80 -4.91 -2.37
C VAL A 114 -12.69 -6.22 -1.59
N ASP A 115 -12.11 -7.25 -2.19
CA ASP A 115 -12.03 -8.61 -1.63
C ASP A 115 -11.03 -8.70 -0.46
N ARG A 116 -10.07 -7.75 -0.35
CA ARG A 116 -9.05 -7.68 0.72
C ARG A 116 -8.26 -8.97 0.91
N ASP A 117 -8.05 -9.70 -0.17
CA ASP A 117 -7.30 -10.96 -0.22
C ASP A 117 -6.07 -10.81 -1.14
N ILE A 118 -5.40 -11.92 -1.47
CA ILE A 118 -4.18 -11.90 -2.30
C ILE A 118 -4.44 -12.06 -3.81
N THR A 119 -5.70 -12.06 -4.24
CA THR A 119 -6.06 -12.39 -5.62
C THR A 119 -5.59 -11.34 -6.64
N ALA A 120 -5.33 -10.10 -6.21
CA ALA A 120 -4.71 -9.07 -7.03
C ALA A 120 -3.32 -9.49 -7.58
N TRP A 121 -2.64 -10.44 -6.92
CA TRP A 121 -1.33 -10.95 -7.35
C TRP A 121 -1.32 -12.45 -7.68
N ARG A 122 -2.33 -13.21 -7.25
CA ARG A 122 -2.32 -14.68 -7.33
C ARG A 122 -3.72 -15.27 -7.44
N ASP A 123 -4.34 -15.16 -8.61
CA ASP A 123 -5.68 -15.72 -8.87
C ASP A 123 -5.76 -16.42 -10.22
N ASN A 124 -5.14 -15.85 -11.25
CA ASN A 124 -5.28 -16.34 -12.62
C ASN A 124 -4.05 -17.10 -13.14
N ALA A 125 -4.22 -17.74 -14.31
CA ALA A 125 -3.19 -18.59 -14.90
C ALA A 125 -1.86 -17.88 -15.21
N TYR A 126 -1.88 -16.60 -15.61
CA TYR A 126 -0.65 -15.84 -15.88
C TYR A 126 0.16 -15.64 -14.61
N GLN A 127 -0.51 -15.23 -13.53
CA GLN A 127 0.10 -15.00 -12.23
C GLN A 127 0.64 -16.31 -11.63
N LEU A 128 -0.18 -17.37 -11.65
CA LEU A 128 0.17 -18.67 -11.10
C LEU A 128 1.35 -19.30 -11.84
N ASP A 129 1.39 -19.25 -13.17
CA ASP A 129 2.50 -19.79 -13.95
C ASP A 129 3.80 -19.02 -13.70
N THR A 130 3.72 -17.68 -13.71
CA THR A 130 4.88 -16.82 -13.45
C THR A 130 5.46 -17.07 -12.06
N LEU A 131 4.62 -17.11 -11.02
CA LEU A 131 5.05 -17.39 -9.65
C LEU A 131 5.70 -18.77 -9.53
N ARG A 132 5.10 -19.79 -10.16
CA ARG A 132 5.65 -21.15 -10.17
C ARG A 132 7.06 -21.17 -10.74
N ILE A 133 7.28 -20.60 -11.92
CA ILE A 133 8.60 -20.61 -12.56
C ILE A 133 9.61 -19.79 -11.74
N MET A 134 9.20 -18.63 -11.21
CA MET A 134 10.07 -17.80 -10.38
C MET A 134 10.60 -18.53 -9.14
N TYR A 135 9.76 -19.35 -8.49
CA TYR A 135 10.17 -20.17 -7.36
C TYR A 135 10.96 -21.42 -7.77
N GLU A 136 10.64 -22.05 -8.89
CA GLU A 136 11.42 -23.17 -9.44
C GLU A 136 12.88 -22.76 -9.73
N LEU A 137 13.12 -21.51 -10.14
CA LEU A 137 14.48 -21.00 -10.44
C LEU A 137 15.33 -20.65 -9.21
N GLU A 138 14.77 -20.62 -7.99
CA GLU A 138 15.47 -20.09 -6.81
C GLU A 138 16.80 -20.82 -6.53
N GLU A 139 16.78 -22.15 -6.49
CA GLU A 139 17.95 -22.95 -6.15
C GLU A 139 19.07 -22.79 -7.19
N GLU A 140 18.72 -22.84 -8.48
CA GLU A 140 19.66 -22.68 -9.59
C GLU A 140 20.27 -21.26 -9.61
N VAL A 141 19.45 -20.23 -9.44
CA VAL A 141 19.91 -18.84 -9.36
C VAL A 141 20.86 -18.62 -8.20
N LEU A 142 20.50 -19.08 -7.00
CA LEU A 142 21.31 -18.84 -5.80
C LEU A 142 22.62 -19.65 -5.82
N SER A 143 22.60 -20.88 -6.35
CA SER A 143 23.78 -21.73 -6.48
C SER A 143 24.76 -21.25 -7.56
N SER A 144 24.31 -20.45 -8.53
CA SER A 144 25.20 -19.82 -9.53
C SER A 144 26.26 -18.91 -8.91
N HIS A 145 26.01 -18.38 -7.69
CA HIS A 145 26.79 -17.33 -7.03
C HIS A 145 27.03 -16.07 -7.90
N ASN A 146 26.30 -15.92 -8.99
CA ASN A 146 26.39 -14.78 -9.88
C ASN A 146 25.52 -13.65 -9.33
N THR A 147 26.16 -12.62 -8.78
CA THR A 147 25.47 -11.49 -8.14
C THR A 147 24.54 -10.74 -9.09
N GLN A 148 24.84 -10.73 -10.39
CA GLN A 148 23.98 -10.11 -11.39
C GLN A 148 22.72 -10.93 -11.63
N LEU A 149 22.83 -12.26 -11.81
CA LEU A 149 21.67 -13.14 -11.99
C LEU A 149 20.76 -13.14 -10.76
N ILE A 150 21.34 -13.16 -9.56
CA ILE A 150 20.60 -13.06 -8.31
C ILE A 150 19.87 -11.71 -8.22
N SER A 151 20.52 -10.61 -8.62
CA SER A 151 19.88 -9.28 -8.65
C SER A 151 18.73 -9.23 -9.64
N ASP A 152 18.90 -9.77 -10.85
CA ASP A 152 17.87 -9.75 -11.89
C ASP A 152 16.67 -10.62 -11.48
N TRP A 153 16.91 -11.83 -10.96
CA TRP A 153 15.87 -12.69 -10.40
C TRP A 153 15.11 -12.03 -9.23
N ARG A 154 15.80 -11.31 -8.34
CA ARG A 154 15.14 -10.54 -7.27
C ARG A 154 14.25 -9.43 -7.81
N ARG A 155 14.69 -8.72 -8.86
CA ARG A 155 13.89 -7.66 -9.49
C ARG A 155 12.63 -8.22 -10.14
N LEU A 156 12.73 -9.38 -10.78
CA LEU A 156 11.57 -10.07 -11.35
C LEU A 156 10.53 -10.53 -10.29
N GLN A 157 10.89 -10.57 -9.01
CA GLN A 157 9.94 -10.85 -7.92
C GLN A 157 9.19 -9.61 -7.40
N THR A 158 9.40 -8.43 -8.01
CA THR A 158 8.65 -7.22 -7.63
C THR A 158 7.15 -7.46 -7.83
N SER A 159 6.35 -7.12 -6.80
CA SER A 159 4.91 -7.43 -6.76
C SER A 159 4.12 -6.84 -7.94
N ASP A 160 4.52 -5.67 -8.40
CA ASP A 160 3.96 -4.97 -9.56
C ASP A 160 3.84 -5.85 -10.79
N HIS A 161 4.83 -6.72 -11.05
CA HIS A 161 4.79 -7.61 -12.20
C HIS A 161 3.56 -8.53 -12.17
N PHE A 162 3.24 -9.09 -11.00
CA PHE A 162 2.08 -9.98 -10.85
C PHE A 162 0.77 -9.18 -10.78
N TYR A 163 0.82 -7.97 -10.22
CA TYR A 163 -0.32 -7.05 -10.19
C TYR A 163 -0.75 -6.66 -11.60
N TYR A 164 0.19 -6.33 -12.49
CA TYR A 164 -0.10 -6.01 -13.89
C TYR A 164 -0.64 -7.19 -14.70
N MET A 165 -0.48 -8.43 -14.20
CA MET A 165 -1.06 -9.63 -14.79
C MET A 165 -2.46 -9.96 -14.23
N CYS A 166 -3.02 -9.11 -13.36
CA CYS A 166 -4.34 -9.31 -12.79
C CYS A 166 -5.43 -9.21 -13.86
N THR A 167 -6.38 -10.15 -13.85
CA THR A 167 -7.50 -10.19 -14.81
C THR A 167 -8.85 -9.91 -14.15
N LYS A 168 -8.87 -9.53 -12.86
CA LYS A 168 -10.10 -9.12 -12.18
C LYS A 168 -10.57 -7.78 -12.73
N TRP A 169 -11.45 -7.83 -13.72
CA TRP A 169 -12.14 -6.67 -14.27
C TRP A 169 -13.44 -6.45 -13.50
N ALA A 170 -13.44 -5.60 -12.48
CA ALA A 170 -14.67 -5.28 -11.76
C ALA A 170 -14.70 -3.83 -11.30
N ALA A 171 -15.14 -2.89 -12.16
CA ALA A 171 -15.41 -1.47 -11.84
C ALA A 171 -14.24 -0.63 -11.25
N ASP A 172 -13.20 -1.27 -10.72
CA ASP A 172 -11.88 -0.80 -10.27
C ASP A 172 -10.81 -0.94 -11.36
N GLY A 173 -11.24 -1.29 -12.58
CA GLY A 173 -10.34 -1.47 -13.74
C GLY A 173 -9.51 -0.22 -14.04
N ASP A 174 -9.94 0.95 -13.58
CA ASP A 174 -9.16 2.18 -13.68
C ASP A 174 -7.92 2.14 -12.78
N VAL A 175 -7.92 1.54 -11.58
CA VAL A 175 -6.72 1.54 -10.71
C VAL A 175 -5.64 0.63 -11.28
N HIS A 176 -6.00 -0.60 -11.67
CA HIS A 176 -5.07 -1.55 -12.27
C HIS A 176 -4.53 -1.07 -13.63
N ALA A 177 -5.38 -0.43 -14.45
CA ALA A 177 -4.96 0.16 -15.71
C ALA A 177 -4.17 1.48 -15.54
N TYR A 178 -4.46 2.26 -14.49
CA TYR A 178 -3.78 3.52 -14.20
C TYR A 178 -2.31 3.30 -13.81
N PHE A 179 -2.04 2.26 -13.04
CA PHE A 179 -0.67 1.92 -12.62
C PHE A 179 0.07 0.99 -13.59
N SER A 180 -0.62 0.32 -14.52
CA SER A 180 0.03 -0.61 -15.43
C SER A 180 0.68 0.10 -16.62
N PRO A 181 1.97 -0.15 -16.91
CA PRO A 181 2.60 0.34 -18.13
C PRO A 181 2.21 -0.49 -19.38
N TYR A 182 1.34 -1.48 -19.24
CA TYR A 182 0.95 -2.41 -20.30
C TYR A 182 -0.51 -2.20 -20.72
N GLU A 183 -0.79 -2.42 -22.00
CA GLU A 183 -2.14 -2.25 -22.55
C GLU A 183 -3.17 -3.24 -21.95
N ASN A 184 -2.71 -4.42 -21.53
CA ASN A 184 -3.55 -5.44 -20.93
C ASN A 184 -2.69 -6.49 -20.18
N PRO A 185 -3.31 -7.32 -19.31
CA PRO A 185 -2.60 -8.33 -18.53
C PRO A 185 -1.84 -9.38 -19.34
N HIS A 186 -2.34 -9.70 -20.54
CA HIS A 186 -1.66 -10.64 -21.43
C HIS A 186 -0.34 -10.07 -21.97
N GLU A 187 -0.28 -8.76 -22.27
CA GLU A 187 0.97 -8.11 -22.66
C GLU A 187 1.97 -8.04 -21.50
N ALA A 188 1.51 -7.76 -20.28
CA ALA A 188 2.35 -7.82 -19.08
C ALA A 188 3.00 -9.22 -18.92
N TYR A 189 2.19 -10.27 -19.02
CA TYR A 189 2.66 -11.65 -18.97
C TYR A 189 3.64 -12.00 -20.11
N ARG A 190 3.33 -11.61 -21.34
CA ARG A 190 4.22 -11.81 -22.50
C ARG A 190 5.58 -11.14 -22.30
N ARG A 191 5.62 -9.92 -21.76
CA ARG A 191 6.87 -9.19 -21.53
C ARG A 191 7.68 -9.84 -20.40
N PHE A 192 7.01 -10.24 -19.33
CA PHE A 192 7.65 -10.93 -18.23
C PHE A 192 8.28 -12.25 -18.67
N THR A 193 7.55 -13.07 -19.44
CA THR A 193 8.05 -14.37 -19.92
C THR A 193 9.27 -14.24 -20.83
N ILE A 194 9.39 -13.16 -21.62
CA ILE A 194 10.62 -12.86 -22.39
C ILE A 194 11.79 -12.60 -21.44
N ALA A 195 11.60 -11.78 -20.40
CA ALA A 195 12.66 -11.50 -19.42
C ALA A 195 13.05 -12.76 -18.62
N LEU A 196 12.08 -13.62 -18.33
CA LEU A 196 12.30 -14.89 -17.66
C LEU A 196 13.08 -15.89 -18.52
N ALA A 197 12.78 -15.95 -19.82
CA ALA A 197 13.52 -16.76 -20.77
C ALA A 197 14.99 -16.31 -20.87
N ASP A 198 15.23 -14.99 -20.93
CA ASP A 198 16.59 -14.42 -20.91
C ASP A 198 17.34 -14.77 -19.60
N LEU A 199 16.69 -14.65 -18.44
CA LEU A 199 17.29 -15.07 -17.16
C LEU A 199 17.67 -16.55 -17.18
N THR A 200 16.79 -17.40 -17.69
CA THR A 200 16.98 -18.86 -17.76
C THR A 200 18.11 -19.23 -18.73
N GLU A 201 18.21 -18.55 -19.87
CA GLU A 201 19.30 -18.77 -20.83
C GLU A 201 20.66 -18.38 -20.23
N ARG A 202 20.71 -17.27 -19.46
CA ARG A 202 21.95 -16.83 -18.80
C ARG A 202 22.37 -17.70 -17.60
N LEU A 203 21.50 -18.58 -17.11
CA LEU A 203 21.82 -19.55 -16.04
C LEU A 203 22.50 -20.82 -16.56
N GLN A 204 22.37 -21.12 -17.85
CA GLN A 204 22.98 -22.30 -18.51
C GLN A 204 24.47 -22.08 -18.78
#